data_AF-A0A5E8BTV0-F1
#
_entry.id   AF-A0A5E8BTV0-F1
#
_cell.length_a   1.000
_cell.length_b   1.000
_cell.length_c   1.000
_cell.angle_alpha   90.00
_cell.angle_beta   90.00
_cell.angle_gamma   90.00
#
_symmetry.space_group_name_H-M   'P 1'
#
loop_
_entity.id
_entity.type
_entity.pdbx_description
1 polymer ?
#
loop_
_entity_poly.entity_id
_entity_poly.type
_entity_poly.pdbx_seq_one_letter_code
_entity_poly.pdbx_strand_id
1 'polypeptide(L)'
;MTAQPTSDTTAEQDSFAVTLIKAIPKSPYDDLGLYQQILSNRTALGGRLFIDLMAADIVALSPQSPSDPFPFETWNTLYPPQNKAGLTRLLQTIENNTPTGTRAASLIYYLFLDYPQSLLPPGESLAKYYAEVTDLPQAYLHLVQGLHALDTRDYVRGLAALADPDIVPSYTEQIVAAFIRAQTQSASIHTSTAAAAAASAAAKREESVNSDNSTFLTGGYSLAIAYMTAKAPQIVTQPVIEAYVKVLCQTSLYAALDFIRCVDDISPSKEQAEPLASRDPYDDISAKTALLKVMIDSVLVFKHSPKSSLQSPSKRLFKAAPMAWRFANLPFSVTESRTVATILLNIVTLSNLTTSTESSSFTLKNNLERASMAKDILLLRALHTGETDLAVKVAALGGSSRSGITKTNGKYGELDFSDLARGVEIWDNGE
;
A
#
# COMPACT_ATOMS: atom_id res chain seq x y z
N MET A 1 -46.32 3.45 63.85
CA MET A 1 -45.17 2.57 63.57
C MET A 1 -45.22 2.22 62.10
N THR A 2 -44.56 3.01 61.28
CA THR A 2 -44.52 2.90 59.81
C THR A 2 -43.13 2.40 59.45
N ALA A 3 -43.03 1.14 59.04
CA ALA A 3 -41.77 0.53 58.63
C ALA A 3 -41.38 1.02 57.23
N GLN A 4 -40.18 1.57 57.10
CA GLN A 4 -39.56 1.91 55.82
C GLN A 4 -39.18 0.62 55.08
N PRO A 5 -39.37 0.56 53.75
CA PRO A 5 -38.82 -0.51 52.94
C PRO A 5 -37.31 -0.30 52.80
N THR A 6 -36.54 -1.28 53.29
CA THR A 6 -35.10 -1.40 53.01
C THR A 6 -34.92 -1.63 51.52
N SER A 7 -34.27 -0.69 50.85
CA SER A 7 -33.85 -0.80 49.46
C SER A 7 -32.88 -1.97 49.30
N ASP A 8 -33.34 -3.02 48.63
CA ASP A 8 -32.50 -4.12 48.17
C ASP A 8 -31.39 -3.58 47.27
N THR A 9 -30.15 -3.71 47.74
CA THR A 9 -28.94 -3.54 46.95
C THR A 9 -28.89 -4.68 45.94
N THR A 10 -29.45 -4.47 44.74
CA THR A 10 -29.20 -5.35 43.60
C THR A 10 -27.69 -5.30 43.33
N ALA A 11 -26.97 -6.34 43.76
CA ALA A 11 -25.57 -6.53 43.40
C ALA A 11 -25.52 -6.55 41.86
N GLU A 12 -24.98 -5.48 41.28
CA GLU A 12 -24.67 -5.42 39.85
C GLU A 12 -23.84 -6.65 39.52
N GLN A 13 -24.45 -7.59 38.83
CA GLN A 13 -23.77 -8.81 38.41
C GLN A 13 -22.79 -8.38 37.32
N ASP A 14 -21.52 -8.21 37.71
CA ASP A 14 -20.45 -7.91 36.77
C ASP A 14 -20.48 -8.92 35.62
N SER A 15 -20.29 -8.42 34.41
CA SER A 15 -20.14 -9.30 33.26
C SER A 15 -18.92 -10.21 33.42
N PHE A 16 -18.95 -11.33 32.70
CA PHE A 16 -17.84 -12.28 32.69
C PHE A 16 -16.52 -11.62 32.27
N ALA A 17 -16.54 -10.78 31.23
CA ALA A 17 -15.35 -10.08 30.75
C ALA A 17 -14.80 -9.11 31.81
N VAL A 18 -15.67 -8.37 32.50
CA VAL A 18 -15.28 -7.46 33.58
C VAL A 18 -14.70 -8.24 34.77
N THR A 19 -15.29 -9.37 35.12
CA THR A 19 -14.79 -10.24 36.21
C THR A 19 -13.40 -10.77 35.89
N LEU A 20 -13.15 -11.18 34.63
CA LEU A 20 -11.83 -11.61 34.19
C LEU A 20 -10.77 -10.52 34.33
N ILE A 21 -11.06 -9.30 33.90
CA ILE A 21 -10.12 -8.18 34.07
C ILE A 21 -9.88 -7.86 35.55
N LYS A 22 -10.92 -7.91 36.38
CA LYS A 22 -10.79 -7.66 37.83
C LYS A 22 -9.84 -8.67 38.47
N ALA A 23 -9.88 -9.94 38.05
CA ALA A 23 -9.03 -11.01 38.55
C ALA A 23 -7.52 -10.81 38.24
N ILE A 24 -7.18 -10.13 37.15
CA ILE A 24 -5.78 -9.88 36.77
C ILE A 24 -5.26 -8.60 37.46
N PRO A 25 -4.18 -8.66 38.25
CA PRO A 25 -3.74 -7.49 39.03
C PRO A 25 -3.35 -6.27 38.20
N LYS A 26 -2.72 -6.48 37.04
CA LYS A 26 -2.18 -5.43 36.16
C LYS A 26 -2.86 -5.45 34.79
N SER A 27 -3.15 -4.27 34.25
CA SER A 27 -3.64 -4.11 32.88
C SER A 27 -2.49 -3.79 31.92
N PRO A 28 -2.50 -4.30 30.67
CA PRO A 28 -1.50 -3.92 29.67
C PRO A 28 -1.53 -2.41 29.33
N TYR A 29 -2.64 -1.73 29.64
CA TYR A 29 -2.80 -0.29 29.43
C TYR A 29 -2.34 0.57 30.60
N ASP A 30 -1.98 -0.03 31.74
CA ASP A 30 -1.40 0.73 32.85
C ASP A 30 0.02 1.25 32.49
N ASP A 31 0.68 0.58 31.54
CA ASP A 31 1.96 0.99 30.99
C ASP A 31 1.77 1.98 29.82
N LEU A 32 2.43 3.15 29.88
CA LEU A 32 2.38 4.16 28.83
C LEU A 32 2.86 3.66 27.46
N GLY A 33 3.66 2.58 27.44
CA GLY A 33 4.25 2.01 26.24
C GLY A 33 3.19 1.54 25.22
N LEU A 34 2.22 0.73 25.66
CA LEU A 34 1.18 0.22 24.77
C LEU A 34 0.28 1.35 24.24
N TYR A 35 -0.13 2.26 25.12
CA TYR A 35 -0.95 3.42 24.75
C TYR A 35 -0.27 4.26 23.65
N GLN A 36 1.02 4.58 23.81
CA GLN A 36 1.79 5.34 22.82
C GLN A 36 2.01 4.55 21.52
N GLN A 37 2.22 3.24 21.63
CA GLN A 37 2.32 2.36 20.47
C GLN A 37 1.03 2.36 19.65
N ILE A 38 -0.14 2.25 20.30
CA ILE A 38 -1.44 2.28 19.62
C ILE A 38 -1.64 3.62 18.89
N LEU A 39 -1.32 4.75 19.51
CA LEU A 39 -1.41 6.06 18.86
C LEU A 39 -0.44 6.21 17.69
N SER A 40 0.80 5.75 17.84
CA SER A 40 1.78 5.69 16.75
C SER A 40 1.30 4.81 15.60
N ASN A 41 0.68 3.67 15.89
CA ASN A 41 0.13 2.78 14.87
C ASN A 41 -1.07 3.41 14.16
N ARG A 42 -1.97 4.05 14.91
CA ARG A 42 -3.12 4.77 14.35
C ARG A 42 -2.68 5.85 13.38
N THR A 43 -1.67 6.66 13.75
CA THR A 43 -1.13 7.71 12.85
C THR A 43 -0.50 7.11 11.59
N ALA A 44 0.28 6.03 11.69
CA ALA A 44 0.86 5.37 10.51
C ALA A 44 -0.16 4.68 9.61
N LEU A 45 -1.28 4.22 10.17
CA LEU A 45 -2.40 3.63 9.44
C LEU A 45 -3.39 4.69 8.91
N GLY A 46 -3.02 5.98 8.92
CA GLY A 46 -3.80 7.05 8.30
C GLY A 46 -4.90 7.60 9.22
N GLY A 47 -4.71 7.49 10.53
CA GLY A 47 -5.59 8.05 11.55
C GLY A 47 -6.68 7.09 12.03
N ARG A 48 -6.76 5.86 11.50
CA ARG A 48 -7.72 4.84 11.94
C ARG A 48 -7.07 3.47 12.01
N LEU A 49 -7.47 2.70 13.01
CA LEU A 49 -7.12 1.29 13.22
C LEU A 49 -8.24 0.38 12.72
N PHE A 50 -7.94 -0.90 12.52
CA PHE A 50 -8.93 -1.90 12.16
C PHE A 50 -9.92 -2.18 13.28
N ILE A 51 -9.51 -2.08 14.56
CA ILE A 51 -10.46 -2.08 15.69
C ILE A 51 -11.45 -0.92 15.60
N ASP A 52 -11.03 0.26 15.10
CA ASP A 52 -11.93 1.40 14.93
C ASP A 52 -12.97 1.11 13.82
N LEU A 53 -12.57 0.42 12.75
CA LEU A 53 -13.49 -0.03 11.69
C LEU A 53 -14.48 -1.09 12.22
N MET A 54 -13.98 -2.05 12.98
CA MET A 54 -14.80 -3.11 13.59
C MET A 54 -15.82 -2.53 14.56
N ALA A 55 -15.41 -1.57 15.40
CA ALA A 55 -16.32 -0.87 16.28
C ALA A 55 -17.39 -0.08 15.50
N ALA A 56 -17.00 0.64 14.44
CA ALA A 56 -17.94 1.41 13.63
C ALA A 56 -19.02 0.53 12.98
N ASP A 57 -18.65 -0.62 12.42
CA ASP A 57 -19.61 -1.55 11.80
C ASP A 57 -20.58 -2.15 12.82
N ILE A 58 -20.06 -2.51 13.99
CA ILE A 58 -20.87 -3.09 15.06
C ILE A 58 -21.92 -2.08 15.55
N VAL A 59 -21.52 -0.83 15.68
CA VAL A 59 -22.40 0.29 16.05
C VAL A 59 -23.44 0.57 14.97
N ALA A 60 -23.04 0.56 13.69
CA ALA A 60 -23.95 0.77 12.57
C ALA A 60 -25.04 -0.31 12.46
N LEU A 61 -24.77 -1.52 12.97
CA LEU A 61 -25.67 -2.67 12.90
C LEU A 61 -26.55 -2.84 14.15
N SER A 62 -26.39 -1.99 15.17
CA SER A 62 -27.24 -2.04 16.37
C SER A 62 -28.63 -1.46 16.06
N PRO A 63 -29.72 -2.24 16.18
CA PRO A 63 -31.07 -1.74 15.90
C PRO A 63 -31.44 -0.66 16.93
N GLN A 64 -31.75 0.53 16.40
CA GLN A 64 -31.90 1.78 17.13
C GLN A 64 -32.91 1.72 18.28
N SER A 65 -32.48 2.11 19.49
CA SER A 65 -33.34 2.89 20.37
C SER A 65 -33.10 4.38 20.03
N PRO A 66 -34.15 5.17 19.72
CA PRO A 66 -34.01 6.54 19.20
C PRO A 66 -33.48 7.55 20.23
N SER A 67 -33.25 7.16 21.49
CA SER A 67 -32.91 8.10 22.56
C SER A 67 -31.43 8.34 22.78
N ASP A 68 -30.51 7.44 22.42
CA ASP A 68 -29.05 7.68 22.54
C ASP A 68 -28.26 6.67 21.66
N PRO A 69 -27.85 7.04 20.43
CA PRO A 69 -26.93 6.19 19.66
C PRO A 69 -25.57 6.16 20.37
N PHE A 70 -24.93 4.98 20.51
CA PHE A 70 -23.52 4.94 20.88
C PHE A 70 -22.72 5.62 19.76
N PRO A 71 -22.23 6.86 19.93
CA PRO A 71 -21.59 7.59 18.87
C PRO A 71 -20.21 6.99 18.63
N PHE A 72 -19.79 6.91 17.37
CA PHE A 72 -18.39 6.61 17.03
C PHE A 72 -17.41 7.59 17.71
N GLU A 73 -17.86 8.81 18.03
CA GLU A 73 -17.11 9.76 18.85
C GLU A 73 -16.82 9.24 20.25
N THR A 74 -17.78 8.57 20.89
CA THR A 74 -17.59 7.95 22.21
C THR A 74 -16.55 6.85 22.12
N TRP A 75 -16.54 6.02 21.07
CA TRP A 75 -15.47 5.04 20.84
C TRP A 75 -14.09 5.70 20.81
N ASN A 76 -13.93 6.79 20.04
CA ASN A 76 -12.64 7.48 19.94
C ASN A 76 -12.17 8.12 21.25
N THR A 77 -13.10 8.42 22.17
CA THR A 77 -12.75 8.89 23.53
C THR A 77 -12.41 7.76 24.50
N LEU A 78 -12.94 6.55 24.27
CA LEU A 78 -12.74 5.40 25.14
C LEU A 78 -11.55 4.51 24.72
N TYR A 79 -11.19 4.47 23.44
CA TYR A 79 -10.12 3.63 22.92
C TYR A 79 -8.98 4.44 22.24
N PRO A 80 -7.70 4.23 22.66
CA PRO A 80 -7.25 3.23 23.63
C PRO A 80 -7.53 3.62 25.10
N PRO A 81 -7.84 2.66 25.98
CA PRO A 81 -8.00 2.93 27.40
C PRO A 81 -6.66 3.36 28.02
N GLN A 82 -6.73 4.27 28.99
CA GLN A 82 -5.53 4.83 29.64
C GLN A 82 -5.06 4.04 30.88
N ASN A 83 -5.92 3.18 31.41
CA ASN A 83 -5.67 2.38 32.61
C ASN A 83 -6.72 1.26 32.73
N LYS A 84 -6.55 0.38 33.72
CA LYS A 84 -7.50 -0.70 34.03
C LYS A 84 -8.95 -0.22 34.21
N ALA A 85 -9.19 0.91 34.87
CA ALA A 85 -10.55 1.43 35.09
C ALA A 85 -11.19 1.90 33.77
N GLY A 86 -10.41 2.52 32.89
CA GLY A 86 -10.82 2.88 31.53
C GLY A 86 -11.17 1.65 30.69
N LEU A 87 -10.40 0.57 30.81
CA LEU A 87 -10.68 -0.69 30.13
C LEU A 87 -11.98 -1.35 30.64
N THR A 88 -12.20 -1.37 31.96
CA THR A 88 -13.47 -1.85 32.53
C THR A 88 -14.66 -1.05 32.01
N ARG A 89 -14.54 0.29 31.98
CA ARG A 89 -15.58 1.17 31.43
C ARG A 89 -15.82 0.89 29.95
N LEU A 90 -14.77 0.68 29.16
CA LEU A 90 -14.88 0.34 27.75
C LEU A 90 -15.61 -0.99 27.55
N LEU A 91 -15.28 -2.03 28.32
CA LEU A 91 -15.97 -3.33 28.25
C LEU A 91 -17.47 -3.20 28.58
N GLN A 92 -17.80 -2.56 29.70
CA GLN A 92 -19.19 -2.33 30.08
C GLN A 92 -19.94 -1.56 28.99
N THR A 93 -19.27 -0.59 28.36
CA THR A 93 -19.85 0.17 27.27
C THR A 93 -20.09 -0.70 26.03
N ILE A 94 -19.16 -1.57 25.67
CA ILE A 94 -19.33 -2.52 24.55
C ILE A 94 -20.51 -3.45 24.83
N GLU A 95 -20.58 -4.04 26.02
CA GLU A 95 -21.64 -5.00 26.39
C GLU A 95 -23.03 -4.35 26.47
N ASN A 96 -23.11 -3.11 26.97
CA ASN A 96 -24.38 -2.40 27.10
C ASN A 96 -24.92 -1.84 25.77
N ASN A 97 -24.04 -1.55 24.81
CA ASN A 97 -24.41 -0.86 23.56
C ASN A 97 -24.38 -1.76 22.31
N THR A 98 -23.85 -2.98 22.43
CA THR A 98 -23.75 -3.92 21.32
C THR A 98 -24.76 -5.05 21.49
N PRO A 99 -25.48 -5.48 20.43
CA PRO A 99 -26.31 -6.68 20.52
C PRO A 99 -25.49 -7.88 20.99
N THR A 100 -26.04 -8.63 21.93
CA THR A 100 -25.41 -9.82 22.48
C THR A 100 -25.10 -10.82 21.37
N GLY A 101 -23.91 -11.41 21.41
CA GLY A 101 -23.48 -12.43 20.45
C GLY A 101 -22.05 -12.24 19.94
N THR A 102 -21.76 -12.85 18.79
CA THR A 102 -20.42 -13.03 18.24
C THR A 102 -19.67 -11.71 17.98
N ARG A 103 -20.38 -10.62 17.66
CA ARG A 103 -19.76 -9.32 17.37
C ARG A 103 -19.20 -8.62 18.61
N ALA A 104 -19.99 -8.53 19.68
CA ALA A 104 -19.53 -7.99 20.95
C ALA A 104 -18.35 -8.82 21.49
N ALA A 105 -18.48 -10.15 21.44
CA ALA A 105 -17.41 -11.07 21.82
C ALA A 105 -16.14 -10.90 20.97
N SER A 106 -16.27 -10.58 19.67
CA SER A 106 -15.11 -10.31 18.80
C SER A 106 -14.35 -9.04 19.19
N LEU A 107 -15.05 -7.95 19.58
CA LEU A 107 -14.41 -6.74 20.09
C LEU A 107 -13.71 -6.98 21.43
N ILE A 108 -14.36 -7.71 22.34
CA ILE A 108 -13.78 -8.02 23.64
C ILE A 108 -12.56 -8.95 23.47
N TYR A 109 -12.67 -9.94 22.58
CA TYR A 109 -11.56 -10.81 22.21
C TYR A 109 -10.38 -10.01 21.64
N TYR A 110 -10.62 -9.02 20.79
CA TYR A 110 -9.58 -8.10 20.32
C TYR A 110 -8.85 -7.44 21.48
N LEU A 111 -9.57 -6.86 22.45
CA LEU A 111 -8.96 -6.19 23.60
C LEU A 111 -8.14 -7.16 24.47
N PHE A 112 -8.55 -8.43 24.53
CA PHE A 112 -7.78 -9.46 25.24
C PHE A 112 -6.52 -9.92 24.51
N LEU A 113 -6.38 -9.66 23.21
CA LEU A 113 -5.13 -9.89 22.48
C LEU A 113 -4.01 -8.92 22.90
N ASP A 114 -4.35 -7.78 23.49
CA ASP A 114 -3.36 -6.82 24.01
C ASP A 114 -2.69 -7.28 25.30
N TYR A 115 -3.20 -8.33 25.96
CA TYR A 115 -2.58 -8.87 27.17
C TYR A 115 -1.31 -9.67 26.83
N PRO A 116 -0.11 -9.20 27.25
CA PRO A 116 1.12 -9.93 27.02
C PRO A 116 1.17 -11.20 27.87
N GLN A 117 1.84 -12.23 27.36
CA GLN A 117 2.03 -13.50 28.07
C GLN A 117 2.77 -13.34 29.40
N SER A 118 3.52 -12.25 29.61
CA SER A 118 4.24 -11.96 30.86
C SER A 118 3.33 -11.62 32.04
N LEU A 119 2.08 -11.21 31.80
CA LEU A 119 1.11 -10.90 32.84
C LEU A 119 0.23 -12.10 33.23
N LEU A 120 0.39 -13.22 32.54
CA LEU A 120 -0.42 -14.42 32.70
C LEU A 120 0.47 -15.62 33.08
N PRO A 121 -0.09 -16.70 33.63
CA PRO A 121 0.64 -17.95 33.83
C PRO A 121 1.22 -18.48 32.52
N PRO A 122 2.38 -19.18 32.56
CA PRO A 122 3.05 -19.65 31.35
C PRO A 122 2.16 -20.62 30.57
N GLY A 123 1.97 -20.35 29.28
CA GLY A 123 1.13 -21.16 28.38
C GLY A 123 -0.35 -20.77 28.37
N GLU A 124 -0.77 -19.83 29.22
CA GLU A 124 -2.14 -19.33 29.24
C GLU A 124 -2.29 -18.06 28.39
N SER A 125 -3.46 -17.89 27.80
CA SER A 125 -3.83 -16.69 27.04
C SER A 125 -5.25 -16.29 27.43
N LEU A 126 -5.40 -15.06 27.92
CA LEU A 126 -6.71 -14.52 28.30
C LEU A 126 -7.67 -14.51 27.12
N ALA A 127 -7.18 -14.11 25.95
CA ALA A 127 -7.96 -14.13 24.71
C ALA A 127 -8.44 -15.55 24.39
N LYS A 128 -7.57 -16.56 24.48
CA LYS A 128 -7.92 -17.95 24.22
C LYS A 128 -8.98 -18.47 25.19
N TYR A 129 -8.80 -18.22 26.49
CA TYR A 129 -9.78 -18.60 27.51
C TYR A 129 -11.15 -17.97 27.28
N TYR A 130 -11.17 -16.67 26.96
CA TYR A 130 -12.42 -15.97 26.65
C TYR A 130 -13.11 -16.52 25.39
N ALA A 131 -12.34 -16.84 24.35
CA ALA A 131 -12.86 -17.44 23.12
C ALA A 131 -13.52 -18.80 23.37
N GLU A 132 -12.92 -19.64 24.22
CA GLU A 132 -13.46 -20.95 24.61
C GLU A 132 -14.77 -20.81 25.40
N VAL A 133 -14.86 -19.85 26.33
CA VAL A 133 -16.06 -19.66 27.15
C VAL A 133 -17.20 -19.00 26.37
N THR A 134 -16.89 -18.19 25.37
CA THR A 134 -17.90 -17.51 24.54
C THR A 134 -18.28 -18.27 23.27
N ASP A 135 -17.70 -19.46 23.07
CA ASP A 135 -17.86 -20.29 21.86
C ASP A 135 -17.66 -19.48 20.56
N LEU A 136 -16.63 -18.61 20.54
CA LEU A 136 -16.40 -17.75 19.38
C LEU A 136 -15.99 -18.59 18.16
N PRO A 137 -16.68 -18.48 17.00
CA PRO A 137 -16.36 -19.29 15.84
C PRO A 137 -14.92 -19.04 15.34
N GLN A 138 -14.27 -20.10 14.85
CA GLN A 138 -12.88 -20.05 14.41
C GLN A 138 -12.61 -18.96 13.36
N ALA A 139 -13.55 -18.76 12.41
CA ALA A 139 -13.44 -17.72 11.40
C ALA A 139 -13.36 -16.31 12.01
N TYR A 140 -14.11 -16.03 13.09
CA TYR A 140 -14.04 -14.75 13.80
C TYR A 140 -12.73 -14.62 14.59
N LEU A 141 -12.25 -15.71 15.20
CA LEU A 141 -10.95 -15.69 15.89
C LEU A 141 -9.81 -15.31 14.95
N HIS A 142 -9.72 -15.97 13.79
CA HIS A 142 -8.70 -15.67 12.80
C HIS A 142 -8.86 -14.27 12.21
N LEU A 143 -10.11 -13.81 11.96
CA LEU A 143 -10.36 -12.45 11.49
C LEU A 143 -9.82 -11.43 12.50
N VAL A 144 -10.20 -11.54 13.77
CA VAL A 144 -9.81 -10.59 14.81
C VAL A 144 -8.30 -10.63 15.06
N GLN A 145 -7.69 -11.82 15.09
CA GLN A 145 -6.24 -11.98 15.17
C GLN A 145 -5.52 -11.30 14.00
N GLY A 146 -6.07 -11.45 12.79
CA GLY A 146 -5.57 -10.81 11.59
C GLY A 146 -5.61 -9.29 11.67
N LEU A 147 -6.75 -8.73 12.07
CA LEU A 147 -6.93 -7.28 12.23
C LEU A 147 -6.04 -6.73 13.35
N HIS A 148 -5.93 -7.42 14.49
CA HIS A 148 -5.03 -7.05 15.59
C HIS A 148 -3.56 -7.04 15.16
N ALA A 149 -3.15 -8.06 14.39
CA ALA A 149 -1.80 -8.12 13.85
C ALA A 149 -1.52 -6.96 12.87
N LEU A 150 -2.50 -6.55 12.04
CA LEU A 150 -2.35 -5.36 11.20
C LEU A 150 -2.22 -4.07 12.03
N ASP A 151 -3.03 -3.92 13.07
CA ASP A 151 -3.00 -2.76 13.98
C ASP A 151 -1.70 -2.69 14.80
N THR A 152 -1.09 -3.83 15.11
CA THR A 152 0.22 -3.92 15.77
C THR A 152 1.40 -3.88 14.79
N ARG A 153 1.14 -3.79 13.48
CA ARG A 153 2.11 -3.82 12.37
C ARG A 153 2.87 -5.14 12.21
N ASP A 154 2.34 -6.24 12.77
CA ASP A 154 2.79 -7.60 12.47
C ASP A 154 2.08 -8.13 11.22
N TYR A 155 2.47 -7.58 10.07
CA TYR A 155 1.80 -7.87 8.80
C TYR A 155 1.96 -9.33 8.35
N VAL A 156 2.99 -10.03 8.80
CA VAL A 156 3.22 -11.44 8.43
C VAL A 156 2.19 -12.32 9.12
N ARG A 157 2.02 -12.12 10.44
CA ARG A 157 0.98 -12.79 11.21
C ARG A 157 -0.41 -12.38 10.75
N GLY A 158 -0.59 -11.10 10.42
CA GLY A 158 -1.84 -10.59 9.85
C GLY A 158 -2.21 -11.29 8.55
N LEU A 159 -1.26 -11.44 7.62
CA LEU A 159 -1.49 -12.17 6.38
C LEU A 159 -1.83 -13.64 6.63
N ALA A 160 -1.11 -14.32 7.52
CA ALA A 160 -1.35 -15.73 7.83
C ALA A 160 -2.78 -15.97 8.37
N ALA A 161 -3.26 -15.09 9.25
CA ALA A 161 -4.60 -15.20 9.81
C ALA A 161 -5.69 -14.78 8.80
N LEU A 162 -5.49 -13.71 8.03
CA LEU A 162 -6.47 -13.21 7.07
C LEU A 162 -6.54 -14.01 5.77
N ALA A 163 -5.55 -14.86 5.49
CA ALA A 163 -5.54 -15.74 4.32
C ALA A 163 -6.41 -17.00 4.50
N ASP A 164 -6.89 -17.29 5.72
CA ASP A 164 -7.76 -18.44 5.98
C ASP A 164 -9.03 -18.38 5.11
N PRO A 165 -9.34 -19.41 4.29
CA PRO A 165 -10.42 -19.40 3.31
C PRO A 165 -11.80 -19.08 3.88
N ASP A 166 -12.08 -19.45 5.14
CA ASP A 166 -13.41 -19.31 5.76
C ASP A 166 -13.75 -17.85 6.13
N ILE A 167 -12.76 -16.96 6.05
CA ILE A 167 -12.92 -15.54 6.37
C ILE A 167 -13.26 -14.73 5.13
N VAL A 168 -14.32 -13.93 5.20
CA VAL A 168 -14.60 -12.88 4.21
C VAL A 168 -14.55 -11.53 4.93
N PRO A 169 -13.39 -10.84 4.94
CA PRO A 169 -13.27 -9.56 5.65
C PRO A 169 -14.16 -8.50 5.00
N SER A 170 -14.85 -7.68 5.79
CA SER A 170 -15.59 -6.52 5.27
C SER A 170 -14.66 -5.40 4.78
N TYR A 171 -13.45 -5.29 5.36
CA TYR A 171 -12.51 -4.19 5.15
C TYR A 171 -11.38 -4.54 4.18
N THR A 172 -11.68 -5.30 3.12
CA THR A 172 -10.67 -5.87 2.23
C THR A 172 -9.75 -4.80 1.63
N GLU A 173 -10.29 -3.65 1.26
CA GLU A 173 -9.55 -2.55 0.69
C GLU A 173 -8.58 -1.90 1.68
N GLN A 174 -9.04 -1.69 2.92
CA GLN A 174 -8.18 -1.16 3.99
C GLN A 174 -7.05 -2.13 4.33
N ILE A 175 -7.34 -3.45 4.32
CA ILE A 175 -6.35 -4.52 4.49
C ILE A 175 -5.30 -4.47 3.38
N VAL A 176 -5.72 -4.42 2.11
CA VAL A 176 -4.80 -4.28 0.96
C VAL A 176 -3.95 -3.01 1.10
N ALA A 177 -4.57 -1.88 1.44
CA ALA A 177 -3.87 -0.62 1.63
C ALA A 177 -2.85 -0.66 2.78
N ALA A 178 -3.13 -1.41 3.86
CA ALA A 178 -2.19 -1.62 4.96
C ALA A 178 -0.97 -2.44 4.50
N PHE A 179 -1.17 -3.52 3.75
CA PHE A 179 -0.07 -4.31 3.19
C PHE A 179 0.80 -3.52 2.20
N ILE A 180 0.21 -2.70 1.34
CA ILE A 180 0.96 -1.84 0.42
C ILE A 180 1.81 -0.81 1.18
N ARG A 181 1.24 -0.22 2.25
CA ARG A 181 1.95 0.73 3.11
C ARG A 181 3.12 0.07 3.84
N ALA A 182 2.92 -1.13 4.36
CA ALA A 182 3.96 -1.92 5.00
C ALA A 182 5.17 -2.11 4.08
N GLN A 183 4.93 -2.53 2.84
CA GLN A 183 5.98 -2.75 1.84
C GLN A 183 6.75 -1.45 1.51
N THR A 184 6.03 -0.33 1.39
CA THR A 184 6.62 0.97 1.09
C THR A 184 7.50 1.48 2.24
N GLN A 185 7.06 1.25 3.49
CA GLN A 185 7.82 1.62 4.69
C GLN A 185 9.10 0.78 4.80
N SER A 186 9.03 -0.55 4.62
CA SER A 186 10.21 -1.43 4.64
C SER A 186 11.25 -1.02 3.60
N ALA A 187 10.81 -0.68 2.38
CA ALA A 187 11.71 -0.19 1.33
C ALA A 187 12.46 1.09 1.75
N SER A 188 11.80 2.01 2.47
CA SER A 188 12.43 3.23 2.96
C SER A 188 13.47 2.97 4.06
N ILE A 189 13.19 2.05 4.99
CA ILE A 189 14.11 1.70 6.09
C ILE A 189 15.36 1.02 5.55
N HIS A 190 15.24 0.11 4.59
CA HIS A 190 16.42 -0.52 3.98
C HIS A 190 17.31 0.49 3.25
N THR A 191 16.75 1.56 2.68
CA THR A 191 17.58 2.61 2.07
C THR A 191 18.35 3.44 3.10
N SER A 192 17.78 3.70 4.29
CA SER A 192 18.43 4.49 5.34
C SER A 192 19.45 3.69 6.14
N THR A 193 19.12 2.47 6.57
CA THR A 193 20.06 1.60 7.32
C THR A 193 21.22 1.17 6.45
N ALA A 194 20.98 0.85 5.18
CA ALA A 194 22.06 0.48 4.30
C ALA A 194 22.91 1.71 3.88
N ALA A 195 22.39 2.93 3.93
CA ALA A 195 23.20 4.14 3.76
C ALA A 195 24.08 4.41 4.99
N ALA A 196 23.54 4.22 6.20
CA ALA A 196 24.29 4.28 7.45
C ALA A 196 25.37 3.18 7.53
N ALA A 197 25.05 1.95 7.10
CA ALA A 197 25.98 0.83 7.02
C ALA A 197 27.06 1.02 5.94
N ALA A 198 26.74 1.67 4.82
CA ALA A 198 27.75 2.01 3.81
C ALA A 198 28.68 3.15 4.29
N ALA A 199 28.15 4.11 5.04
CA ALA A 199 28.95 5.16 5.68
C ALA A 199 29.86 4.60 6.79
N SER A 200 29.41 3.58 7.55
CA SER A 200 30.24 2.92 8.56
C SER A 200 31.21 1.89 7.97
N ALA A 201 30.86 1.20 6.88
CA ALA A 201 31.75 0.27 6.16
C ALA A 201 32.91 0.99 5.44
N ALA A 202 32.76 2.28 5.11
CA ALA A 202 33.87 3.11 4.64
C ALA A 202 34.86 3.47 5.77
N ALA A 203 34.48 3.29 7.05
CA ALA A 203 35.28 3.67 8.21
C ALA A 203 35.90 2.49 8.98
N LYS A 204 35.44 1.24 8.79
CA LYS A 204 36.01 0.06 9.44
C LYS A 204 36.02 -1.14 8.49
N ARG A 205 37.21 -1.45 7.98
CA ARG A 205 37.53 -2.71 7.31
C ARG A 205 38.25 -3.57 8.33
N GLU A 206 37.48 -4.34 9.12
CA GLU A 206 37.84 -5.65 9.73
C GLU A 206 36.79 -6.09 10.78
N GLU A 207 36.56 -7.42 10.77
CA GLU A 207 35.93 -8.31 11.76
C GLU A 207 34.38 -8.50 11.91
N SER A 208 34.00 -9.77 11.64
CA SER A 208 32.98 -10.67 12.25
C SER A 208 31.51 -10.23 12.33
N VAL A 209 30.54 -10.93 11.69
CA VAL A 209 29.91 -12.24 11.99
C VAL A 209 28.88 -12.20 13.14
N ASN A 210 27.68 -12.70 12.80
CA ASN A 210 26.50 -13.05 13.60
C ASN A 210 25.50 -11.95 14.03
N SER A 211 24.38 -11.87 13.29
CA SER A 211 23.05 -11.64 13.89
C SER A 211 21.97 -12.35 13.07
N ASP A 212 21.34 -13.34 13.70
CA ASP A 212 20.28 -14.18 13.17
C ASP A 212 18.87 -13.53 13.23
N ASN A 213 18.03 -13.95 12.28
CA ASN A 213 16.58 -14.21 12.41
C ASN A 213 15.49 -13.13 12.33
N SER A 214 15.70 -12.01 11.63
CA SER A 214 14.56 -11.21 11.09
C SER A 214 14.55 -11.07 9.56
N THR A 215 15.46 -11.78 8.88
CA THR A 215 15.69 -11.68 7.43
C THR A 215 14.69 -12.46 6.57
N PHE A 216 13.64 -13.07 7.14
CA PHE A 216 12.83 -14.08 6.44
C PHE A 216 11.78 -13.55 5.44
N LEU A 217 11.80 -12.25 5.10
CA LEU A 217 11.04 -11.71 3.96
C LEU A 217 11.90 -10.89 2.98
N THR A 218 13.20 -11.12 2.94
CA THR A 218 14.06 -10.59 1.85
C THR A 218 13.73 -11.18 0.48
N GLY A 219 12.84 -12.18 0.41
CA GLY A 219 12.31 -12.74 -0.84
C GLY A 219 11.42 -11.80 -1.66
N GLY A 220 11.21 -10.55 -1.24
CA GLY A 220 10.56 -9.53 -2.06
C GLY A 220 9.09 -9.78 -2.39
N TYR A 221 8.48 -10.84 -1.83
CA TYR A 221 7.05 -11.10 -2.00
C TYR A 221 6.26 -9.96 -1.37
N SER A 222 5.49 -9.27 -2.21
CA SER A 222 4.57 -8.27 -1.71
C SER A 222 3.47 -8.96 -0.92
N LEU A 223 3.34 -8.61 0.36
CA LEU A 223 2.24 -9.04 1.23
C LEU A 223 0.88 -8.72 0.59
N ALA A 224 0.79 -7.61 -0.15
CA ALA A 224 -0.42 -7.24 -0.87
C ALA A 224 -0.73 -8.23 -2.00
N ILE A 225 0.26 -8.66 -2.77
CA ILE A 225 0.06 -9.68 -3.83
C ILE A 225 -0.36 -11.02 -3.22
N ALA A 226 0.27 -11.43 -2.12
CA ALA A 226 -0.09 -12.67 -1.43
C ALA A 226 -1.56 -12.64 -0.95
N TYR A 227 -1.97 -11.54 -0.31
CA TYR A 227 -3.35 -11.36 0.12
C TYR A 227 -4.34 -11.31 -1.06
N MET A 228 -4.01 -10.56 -2.11
CA MET A 228 -4.83 -10.48 -3.33
C MET A 228 -4.98 -11.83 -4.02
N THR A 229 -3.94 -12.65 -4.02
CA THR A 229 -3.99 -14.01 -4.59
C THR A 229 -4.82 -14.95 -3.71
N ALA A 230 -4.70 -14.84 -2.38
CA ALA A 230 -5.43 -15.69 -1.45
C ALA A 230 -6.93 -15.39 -1.38
N LYS A 231 -7.30 -14.10 -1.48
CA LYS A 231 -8.67 -13.64 -1.23
C LYS A 231 -9.41 -13.08 -2.44
N ALA A 232 -8.69 -12.73 -3.51
CA ALA A 232 -9.24 -12.03 -4.67
C ALA A 232 -10.25 -10.93 -4.28
N PRO A 233 -9.92 -10.03 -3.33
CA PRO A 233 -10.87 -9.06 -2.85
C PRO A 233 -11.17 -8.02 -3.94
N GLN A 234 -12.36 -7.46 -3.88
CA GLN A 234 -12.73 -6.33 -4.74
C GLN A 234 -12.09 -5.05 -4.21
N ILE A 235 -11.20 -4.44 -5.01
CA ILE A 235 -10.66 -3.11 -4.75
C ILE A 235 -11.48 -2.13 -5.59
N VAL A 236 -12.05 -1.11 -4.94
CA VAL A 236 -12.98 -0.19 -5.60
C VAL A 236 -12.36 1.20 -5.76
N THR A 237 -11.59 1.68 -4.79
CA THR A 237 -11.10 3.05 -4.81
C THR A 237 -9.84 3.17 -5.68
N GLN A 238 -9.88 4.15 -6.58
CA GLN A 238 -8.78 4.48 -7.48
C GLN A 238 -7.41 4.58 -6.77
N PRO A 239 -7.26 5.23 -5.60
CA PRO A 239 -5.96 5.33 -4.93
C PRO A 239 -5.36 3.98 -4.54
N VAL A 240 -6.19 3.02 -4.12
CA VAL A 240 -5.72 1.68 -3.74
C VAL A 240 -5.39 0.85 -4.98
N ILE A 241 -6.20 0.96 -6.04
CA ILE A 241 -5.92 0.33 -7.35
C ILE A 241 -4.58 0.82 -7.90
N GLU A 242 -4.35 2.14 -7.93
CA GLU A 242 -3.08 2.73 -8.39
C GLU A 242 -1.89 2.29 -7.53
N ALA A 243 -2.07 2.26 -6.21
CA ALA A 243 -1.03 1.80 -5.29
C ALA A 243 -0.71 0.31 -5.50
N TYR A 244 -1.72 -0.52 -5.77
CA TYR A 244 -1.52 -1.93 -6.08
C TYR A 244 -0.85 -2.15 -7.44
N VAL A 245 -1.20 -1.37 -8.47
CA VAL A 245 -0.50 -1.40 -9.76
C VAL A 245 0.99 -1.06 -9.59
N LYS A 246 1.34 -0.08 -8.75
CA LYS A 246 2.75 0.22 -8.44
C LYS A 246 3.47 -0.98 -7.82
N VAL A 247 2.80 -1.70 -6.93
CA VAL A 247 3.33 -2.94 -6.31
C VAL A 247 3.51 -4.05 -7.35
N LEU A 248 2.55 -4.23 -8.26
CA LEU A 248 2.68 -5.18 -9.35
C LEU A 248 3.83 -4.81 -10.28
N CYS A 249 4.01 -3.53 -10.61
CA CYS A 249 5.12 -3.07 -11.47
C CYS A 249 6.50 -3.40 -10.88
N GLN A 250 6.63 -3.43 -9.55
CA GLN A 250 7.87 -3.79 -8.87
C GLN A 250 8.19 -5.28 -8.97
N THR A 251 7.19 -6.13 -9.17
CA THR A 251 7.32 -7.60 -9.18
C THR A 251 7.24 -8.17 -10.60
N SER A 252 6.21 -7.80 -11.36
CA SER A 252 5.99 -8.22 -12.74
C SER A 252 5.17 -7.18 -13.51
N LEU A 253 5.80 -6.58 -14.53
CA LEU A 253 5.10 -5.70 -15.47
C LEU A 253 3.99 -6.41 -16.23
N TYR A 254 4.13 -7.72 -16.47
CA TYR A 254 3.07 -8.52 -17.10
C TYR A 254 1.85 -8.65 -16.18
N ALA A 255 2.06 -8.97 -14.89
CA ALA A 255 0.97 -9.05 -13.92
C ALA A 255 0.28 -7.69 -13.72
N ALA A 256 1.04 -6.60 -13.76
CA ALA A 256 0.49 -5.25 -13.73
C ALA A 256 -0.41 -4.98 -14.95
N LEU A 257 0.06 -5.30 -16.16
CA LEU A 257 -0.72 -5.12 -17.39
C LEU A 257 -1.98 -6.00 -17.39
N ASP A 258 -1.86 -7.26 -16.98
CA ASP A 258 -2.98 -8.19 -16.89
C ASP A 258 -4.04 -7.68 -15.90
N PHE A 259 -3.62 -7.22 -14.72
CA PHE A 259 -4.51 -6.58 -13.77
C PHE A 259 -5.18 -5.32 -14.34
N ILE A 260 -4.45 -4.43 -15.03
CA ILE A 260 -5.02 -3.23 -15.67
C ILE A 260 -6.09 -3.60 -16.69
N ARG A 261 -5.93 -4.72 -17.41
CA ARG A 261 -6.93 -5.23 -18.34
C ARG A 261 -8.18 -5.73 -17.63
N CYS A 262 -8.04 -6.32 -16.44
CA CYS A 262 -9.18 -6.76 -15.63
C CYS A 262 -9.97 -5.64 -14.96
N VAL A 263 -9.45 -4.40 -14.88
CA VAL A 263 -10.15 -3.25 -14.28
C VAL A 263 -11.31 -2.72 -15.17
N ASP A 264 -11.63 -3.42 -16.26
CA ASP A 264 -12.52 -2.98 -17.34
C ASP A 264 -13.97 -2.61 -16.98
N ASP A 265 -14.48 -2.94 -15.79
CA ASP A 265 -15.91 -2.85 -15.52
C ASP A 265 -16.31 -1.95 -14.33
N ILE A 266 -15.37 -1.27 -13.67
CA ILE A 266 -15.68 -0.32 -12.59
C ILE A 266 -16.02 1.06 -13.18
N SER A 267 -16.95 1.10 -14.14
CA SER A 267 -17.65 2.36 -14.39
C SER A 267 -18.41 2.72 -13.11
N PRO A 268 -18.36 3.97 -12.63
CA PRO A 268 -19.25 4.39 -11.55
C PRO A 268 -20.66 4.02 -11.99
N SER A 269 -21.34 3.24 -11.15
CA SER A 269 -22.67 2.70 -11.41
C SER A 269 -23.50 3.74 -12.16
N LYS A 270 -23.96 3.39 -13.36
CA LYS A 270 -24.79 4.21 -14.25
C LYS A 270 -26.10 4.71 -13.62
N GLU A 271 -26.32 4.44 -12.33
CA GLU A 271 -27.54 4.69 -11.57
C GLU A 271 -27.74 6.17 -11.18
N GLN A 272 -26.80 7.06 -11.52
CA GLN A 272 -26.98 8.53 -11.41
C GLN A 272 -26.76 9.29 -12.73
N ALA A 273 -26.74 8.60 -13.88
CA ALA A 273 -26.57 9.28 -15.17
C ALA A 273 -27.89 9.96 -15.61
N GLU A 274 -27.98 11.27 -15.42
CA GLU A 274 -28.91 12.11 -16.17
C GLU A 274 -28.77 11.88 -17.70
N PRO A 275 -29.85 12.01 -18.49
CA PRO A 275 -29.83 11.79 -19.92
C PRO A 275 -29.13 12.96 -20.64
N LEU A 276 -27.80 12.91 -20.71
CA LEU A 276 -26.99 13.84 -21.52
C LEU A 276 -26.65 13.19 -22.87
N ALA A 277 -27.47 13.50 -23.87
CA ALA A 277 -27.39 13.00 -25.24
C ALA A 277 -26.26 13.60 -26.10
N SER A 278 -25.11 13.97 -25.53
CA SER A 278 -24.01 14.59 -26.29
C SER A 278 -22.60 14.27 -25.79
N ARG A 279 -22.42 13.20 -25.01
CA ARG A 279 -21.08 12.85 -24.51
C ARG A 279 -20.29 12.17 -25.62
N ASP A 280 -19.18 12.80 -26.02
CA ASP A 280 -18.26 12.29 -27.05
C ASP A 280 -17.79 10.88 -26.65
N PRO A 281 -17.92 9.86 -27.53
CA PRO A 281 -17.51 8.48 -27.21
C PRO A 281 -15.99 8.31 -26.99
N TYR A 282 -15.23 9.40 -27.08
CA TYR A 282 -13.79 9.48 -26.83
C TYR A 282 -13.41 10.04 -25.46
N ASP A 283 -14.37 10.51 -24.64
CA ASP A 283 -14.09 10.99 -23.27
C ASP A 283 -14.02 9.85 -22.23
N ASP A 284 -14.30 8.61 -22.65
CA ASP A 284 -14.01 7.39 -21.90
C ASP A 284 -12.52 7.00 -22.06
N ILE A 285 -11.64 7.99 -21.95
CA ILE A 285 -10.21 7.82 -21.69
C ILE A 285 -10.13 7.30 -20.25
N SER A 286 -10.42 6.00 -20.23
CA SER A 286 -10.85 5.10 -19.17
C SER A 286 -9.88 5.09 -17.98
N ALA A 287 -10.36 4.65 -16.82
CA ALA A 287 -9.52 4.29 -15.67
C ALA A 287 -8.24 3.54 -16.09
N LYS A 288 -8.31 2.73 -17.15
CA LYS A 288 -7.16 2.10 -17.80
C LYS A 288 -6.05 3.05 -18.22
N THR A 289 -6.36 4.20 -18.83
CA THR A 289 -5.36 5.21 -19.23
C THR A 289 -4.66 5.77 -18.00
N ALA A 290 -5.40 6.05 -16.92
CA ALA A 290 -4.81 6.49 -15.66
C ALA A 290 -3.88 5.41 -15.06
N LEU A 291 -4.28 4.14 -15.09
CA LEU A 291 -3.45 3.04 -14.59
C LEU A 291 -2.24 2.75 -15.48
N LEU A 292 -2.36 2.84 -16.81
CA LEU A 292 -1.23 2.76 -17.74
C LEU A 292 -0.24 3.90 -17.49
N LYS A 293 -0.74 5.11 -17.18
CA LYS A 293 0.11 6.22 -16.76
C LYS A 293 0.84 5.89 -15.45
N VAL A 294 0.17 5.30 -14.46
CA VAL A 294 0.81 4.85 -13.21
C VAL A 294 1.88 3.78 -13.46
N MET A 295 1.62 2.86 -14.37
CA MET A 295 2.59 1.83 -14.78
C MET A 295 3.81 2.47 -15.44
N ILE A 296 3.61 3.39 -16.39
CA ILE A 296 4.69 4.17 -17.04
C ILE A 296 5.47 4.95 -16.00
N ASP A 297 4.79 5.68 -15.11
CA ASP A 297 5.43 6.45 -14.05
C ASP A 297 6.24 5.54 -13.12
N SER A 298 5.78 4.31 -12.84
CA SER A 298 6.52 3.33 -12.03
C SER A 298 7.79 2.85 -12.72
N VAL A 299 7.76 2.66 -14.05
CA VAL A 299 8.95 2.30 -14.84
C VAL A 299 9.93 3.46 -14.92
N LEU A 300 9.45 4.68 -15.17
CA LEU A 300 10.28 5.88 -15.30
C LEU A 300 10.87 6.36 -13.96
N VAL A 301 10.17 6.11 -12.85
CA VAL A 301 10.60 6.50 -11.49
C VAL A 301 11.46 5.41 -10.85
N PHE A 302 11.66 4.24 -11.50
CA PHE A 302 12.38 3.11 -10.91
C PHE A 302 13.72 3.57 -10.32
N LYS A 303 13.70 3.76 -9.01
CA LYS A 303 14.62 4.66 -8.32
C LYS A 303 16.04 4.14 -8.51
N HIS A 304 16.89 5.00 -9.06
CA HIS A 304 18.29 4.97 -8.71
C HIS A 304 18.37 5.05 -7.18
N SER A 305 18.71 3.95 -6.51
CA SER A 305 19.10 3.99 -5.11
C SER A 305 20.13 5.11 -4.95
N PRO A 306 19.92 6.12 -4.08
CA PRO A 306 20.76 7.32 -3.99
C PRO A 306 22.23 7.03 -3.61
N LYS A 307 22.58 5.78 -3.37
CA LYS A 307 23.90 5.28 -3.00
C LYS A 307 25.00 5.39 -4.07
N SER A 308 24.75 6.03 -5.22
CA SER A 308 25.74 6.08 -6.29
C SER A 308 25.94 7.47 -6.90
N SER A 309 26.18 8.47 -6.05
CA SER A 309 26.76 9.74 -6.49
C SER A 309 28.12 9.55 -7.21
N LEU A 310 28.76 8.38 -7.07
CA LEU A 310 30.04 8.02 -7.70
C LEU A 310 29.94 7.03 -8.88
N GLN A 311 28.75 6.57 -9.28
CA GLN A 311 28.65 5.72 -10.49
C GLN A 311 28.49 6.58 -11.73
N SER A 312 29.37 6.34 -12.71
CA SER A 312 29.32 6.96 -14.03
C SER A 312 27.92 6.78 -14.66
N PRO A 313 27.43 7.76 -15.45
CA PRO A 313 26.14 7.68 -16.14
C PRO A 313 25.93 6.35 -16.89
N SER A 314 26.98 5.78 -17.47
CA SER A 314 26.94 4.49 -18.18
C SER A 314 26.48 3.33 -17.28
N LYS A 315 26.95 3.25 -16.02
CA LYS A 315 26.54 2.19 -15.09
C LYS A 315 25.10 2.33 -14.60
N ARG A 316 24.51 3.52 -14.70
CA ARG A 316 23.11 3.79 -14.32
C ARG A 316 22.12 3.24 -15.34
N LEU A 317 22.45 3.37 -16.63
CA LEU A 317 21.65 2.84 -17.73
C LEU A 317 21.48 1.32 -17.63
N PHE A 318 22.54 0.59 -17.29
CA PHE A 318 22.50 -0.88 -17.17
C PHE A 318 21.46 -1.43 -16.17
N LYS A 319 21.12 -0.69 -15.11
CA LYS A 319 20.16 -1.17 -14.11
C LYS A 319 18.70 -0.88 -14.48
N ALA A 320 18.46 0.20 -15.21
CA ALA A 320 17.11 0.57 -15.64
C ALA A 320 16.75 -0.01 -17.01
N ALA A 321 17.75 -0.30 -17.86
CA ALA A 321 17.59 -0.89 -19.18
C ALA A 321 16.74 -2.17 -19.17
N PRO A 322 16.88 -3.12 -18.22
CA PRO A 322 16.04 -4.31 -18.21
C PRO A 322 14.55 -4.01 -18.04
N MET A 323 14.17 -3.00 -17.23
CA MET A 323 12.76 -2.64 -17.04
C MET A 323 12.21 -1.87 -18.23
N ALA A 324 12.96 -0.92 -18.78
CA ALA A 324 12.58 -0.21 -20.00
C ALA A 324 12.40 -1.18 -21.18
N TRP A 325 13.34 -2.11 -21.35
CA TRP A 325 13.26 -3.17 -22.35
C TRP A 325 12.04 -4.07 -22.13
N ARG A 326 11.85 -4.58 -20.90
CA ARG A 326 10.67 -5.41 -20.58
C ARG A 326 9.36 -4.68 -20.86
N PHE A 327 9.28 -3.40 -20.50
CA PHE A 327 8.09 -2.57 -20.75
C PHE A 327 7.84 -2.36 -22.24
N ALA A 328 8.88 -2.04 -23.02
CA ALA A 328 8.78 -1.84 -24.47
C ALA A 328 8.29 -3.11 -25.19
N ASN A 329 8.68 -4.29 -24.70
CA ASN A 329 8.31 -5.60 -25.22
C ASN A 329 7.00 -6.17 -24.65
N LEU A 330 6.25 -5.41 -23.83
CA LEU A 330 4.95 -5.88 -23.35
C LEU A 330 3.97 -6.07 -24.52
N PRO A 331 3.12 -7.11 -24.46
CA PRO A 331 2.16 -7.44 -25.51
C PRO A 331 0.92 -6.54 -25.42
N PHE A 332 1.08 -5.23 -25.56
CA PHE A 332 -0.04 -4.28 -25.56
C PHE A 332 -0.96 -4.53 -26.77
N SER A 333 -2.26 -4.34 -26.58
CA SER A 333 -3.23 -4.25 -27.68
C SER A 333 -2.95 -3.01 -28.54
N VAL A 334 -3.56 -2.90 -29.72
CA VAL A 334 -3.36 -1.73 -30.61
C VAL A 334 -3.78 -0.43 -29.92
N THR A 335 -4.88 -0.45 -29.16
CA THR A 335 -5.36 0.72 -28.42
C THR A 335 -4.43 1.07 -27.26
N GLU A 336 -4.05 0.08 -26.45
CA GLU A 336 -3.08 0.27 -25.35
C GLU A 336 -1.74 0.80 -25.87
N SER A 337 -1.24 0.27 -27.00
CA SER A 337 0.00 0.71 -27.63
C SER A 337 -0.06 2.19 -28.01
N ARG A 338 -1.16 2.64 -28.63
CA ARG A 338 -1.37 4.06 -28.96
C ARG A 338 -1.44 4.93 -27.71
N THR A 339 -2.15 4.47 -26.67
CA THR A 339 -2.27 5.20 -25.40
C THR A 339 -0.91 5.35 -24.71
N VAL A 340 -0.13 4.27 -24.62
CA VAL A 340 1.23 4.27 -24.06
C VAL A 340 2.12 5.22 -24.87
N ALA A 341 2.08 5.15 -26.20
CA ALA A 341 2.84 6.05 -27.06
C ALA A 341 2.48 7.52 -26.81
N THR A 342 1.19 7.86 -26.76
CA THR A 342 0.70 9.21 -26.46
C THR A 342 1.17 9.70 -25.09
N ILE A 343 1.07 8.88 -24.04
CA ILE A 343 1.52 9.25 -22.69
C ILE A 343 3.04 9.54 -22.69
N LEU A 344 3.85 8.67 -23.29
CA LEU A 344 5.31 8.84 -23.34
C LEU A 344 5.72 10.07 -24.17
N LEU A 345 5.08 10.29 -25.32
CA LEU A 345 5.30 11.50 -26.14
C LEU A 345 4.98 12.76 -25.34
N ASN A 346 3.88 12.77 -24.58
CA ASN A 346 3.51 13.89 -23.73
C ASN A 346 4.54 14.15 -22.62
N ILE A 347 5.13 13.11 -22.02
CA ILE A 347 6.19 13.26 -21.03
C ILE A 347 7.44 13.93 -21.64
N VAL A 348 7.80 13.55 -22.86
CA VAL A 348 8.94 14.14 -23.59
C VAL A 348 8.66 15.59 -23.97
N THR A 349 7.50 15.90 -24.53
CA THR A 349 7.14 17.27 -24.96
C THR A 349 7.04 18.23 -23.78
N LEU A 350 6.39 17.83 -22.68
CA LEU A 350 6.28 18.64 -21.47
C LEU A 350 7.65 18.96 -20.87
N SER A 351 8.56 18.00 -20.87
CA SER A 351 9.91 18.20 -20.33
C SER A 351 10.69 19.25 -21.13
N ASN A 352 10.54 19.28 -22.46
CA ASN A 352 11.15 20.28 -23.33
C ASN A 352 10.58 21.71 -23.12
N LEU A 353 9.33 21.84 -22.69
CA LEU A 353 8.73 23.15 -22.38
C LEU A 353 9.24 23.70 -21.05
N THR A 354 9.44 22.83 -20.04
CA THR A 354 9.86 23.22 -18.70
C THR A 354 11.30 23.74 -18.59
N THR A 355 12.16 23.52 -19.60
CA THR A 355 13.55 24.01 -19.57
C THR A 355 13.67 25.52 -19.71
N SER A 356 12.58 26.23 -19.99
CA SER A 356 12.56 27.69 -20.23
C SER A 356 12.29 28.53 -18.97
N THR A 357 11.84 27.93 -17.88
CA THR A 357 11.40 28.62 -16.66
C THR A 357 12.26 28.22 -15.46
N GLU A 358 12.62 29.18 -14.61
CA GLU A 358 13.54 29.09 -13.45
C GLU A 358 13.09 28.11 -12.35
N SER A 359 12.93 26.83 -12.69
CA SER A 359 12.61 25.77 -11.75
C SER A 359 13.87 25.30 -11.04
N SER A 360 13.72 24.85 -9.78
CA SER A 360 14.80 24.30 -8.98
C SER A 360 15.57 23.20 -9.74
N SER A 361 16.91 23.28 -9.71
CA SER A 361 17.84 22.43 -10.47
C SER A 361 17.56 20.92 -10.34
N PHE A 362 17.05 20.48 -9.19
CA PHE A 362 16.77 19.07 -8.92
C PHE A 362 15.56 18.53 -9.71
N THR A 363 14.43 19.25 -9.73
CA THR A 363 13.21 18.82 -10.43
C THR A 363 13.44 18.77 -11.93
N LEU A 364 14.17 19.76 -12.46
CA LEU A 364 14.50 19.84 -13.88
C LEU A 364 15.35 18.64 -14.33
N LYS A 365 16.34 18.24 -13.53
CA LYS A 365 17.16 17.06 -13.81
C LYS A 365 16.33 15.77 -13.84
N ASN A 366 15.45 15.57 -12.87
CA ASN A 366 14.60 14.38 -12.83
C ASN A 366 13.63 14.32 -14.03
N ASN A 367 13.07 15.45 -14.44
CA ASN A 367 12.19 15.51 -15.61
C ASN A 367 12.95 15.18 -16.91
N LEU A 368 14.18 15.68 -17.05
CA LEU A 368 15.03 15.37 -18.21
C LEU A 368 15.40 13.88 -18.27
N GLU A 369 15.75 13.28 -17.14
CA GLU A 369 16.03 11.83 -17.06
C GLU A 369 14.77 11.01 -17.42
N ARG A 370 13.59 11.40 -16.93
CA ARG A 370 12.31 10.77 -17.30
C ARG A 370 12.00 10.90 -18.79
N ALA A 371 12.23 12.07 -19.39
CA ALA A 371 12.04 12.29 -20.82
C ALA A 371 13.00 11.45 -21.66
N SER A 372 14.27 11.36 -21.27
CA SER A 372 15.26 10.52 -21.94
C SER A 372 14.81 9.05 -21.93
N MET A 373 14.42 8.52 -20.78
CA MET A 373 13.97 7.14 -20.68
C MET A 373 12.66 6.89 -21.45
N ALA A 374 11.73 7.86 -21.46
CA ALA A 374 10.53 7.77 -22.27
C ALA A 374 10.85 7.71 -23.77
N LYS A 375 11.83 8.50 -24.25
CA LYS A 375 12.35 8.44 -25.63
C LYS A 375 12.91 7.05 -25.94
N ASP A 376 13.73 6.50 -25.05
CA ASP A 376 14.33 5.18 -25.22
C ASP A 376 13.27 4.07 -25.33
N ILE A 377 12.26 4.09 -24.44
CA ILE A 377 11.14 3.14 -24.49
C ILE A 377 10.38 3.24 -25.82
N LEU A 378 10.12 4.46 -26.30
CA LEU A 378 9.43 4.68 -27.57
C LEU A 378 10.24 4.15 -28.76
N LEU A 379 11.55 4.38 -28.79
CA LEU A 379 12.44 3.86 -29.82
C LEU A 379 12.50 2.33 -29.82
N LEU A 380 12.73 1.73 -28.64
CA LEU A 380 12.75 0.28 -28.47
C LEU A 380 11.43 -0.36 -28.94
N ARG A 381 10.31 0.28 -28.59
CA ARG A 381 9.00 -0.19 -29.00
C ARG A 381 8.81 -0.08 -30.51
N ALA A 382 9.15 1.05 -31.12
CA ALA A 382 9.02 1.24 -32.57
C ALA A 382 9.87 0.22 -33.36
N LEU A 383 11.07 -0.11 -32.85
CA LEU A 383 11.90 -1.18 -33.41
C LEU A 383 11.25 -2.55 -33.28
N HIS A 384 10.71 -2.87 -32.11
CA HIS A 384 10.08 -4.17 -31.85
C HIS A 384 8.78 -4.36 -32.65
N THR A 385 7.95 -3.32 -32.79
CA THR A 385 6.67 -3.39 -33.50
C THR A 385 6.77 -3.13 -35.00
N GLY A 386 7.89 -2.56 -35.47
CA GLY A 386 8.04 -2.09 -36.85
C GLY A 386 7.20 -0.84 -37.17
N GLU A 387 6.72 -0.10 -36.16
CA GLU A 387 5.89 1.08 -36.36
C GLU A 387 6.74 2.30 -36.76
N THR A 388 6.95 2.47 -38.08
CA THR A 388 7.80 3.52 -38.66
C THR A 388 7.33 4.93 -38.30
N ASP A 389 6.02 5.15 -38.24
CA ASP A 389 5.44 6.46 -37.91
C ASP A 389 5.80 6.90 -36.49
N LEU A 390 5.84 5.94 -35.54
CA LEU A 390 6.26 6.21 -34.18
C LEU A 390 7.75 6.55 -34.13
N ALA A 391 8.59 5.79 -34.85
CA ALA A 391 10.02 6.08 -34.94
C ALA A 391 10.29 7.48 -35.50
N VAL A 392 9.58 7.89 -36.57
CA VAL A 392 9.70 9.22 -37.17
C VAL A 392 9.26 10.31 -36.18
N LYS A 393 8.14 10.12 -35.45
CA LYS A 393 7.69 11.07 -34.42
C LYS A 393 8.73 11.23 -33.31
N VAL A 394 9.34 10.14 -32.86
CA VAL A 394 10.35 10.16 -31.79
C VAL A 394 11.65 10.81 -32.26
N ALA A 395 12.05 10.58 -33.52
CA ALA A 395 13.19 11.25 -34.13
C ALA A 395 12.96 12.78 -34.23
N ALA A 396 11.74 13.19 -34.60
CA ALA A 396 11.36 14.61 -34.65
C ALA A 396 11.32 15.29 -33.27
N LEU A 397 11.16 14.52 -32.18
CA LEU A 397 11.25 15.02 -30.80
C LEU A 397 12.70 15.32 -30.36
N GLY A 398 13.70 14.98 -31.18
CA GLY A 398 15.10 15.37 -30.98
C GLY A 398 15.25 16.89 -30.97
N GLY A 399 15.10 17.48 -29.79
CA GLY A 399 15.28 18.90 -29.55
C GLY A 399 16.72 19.31 -29.82
N SER A 400 16.87 20.28 -30.72
CA SER A 400 18.02 21.18 -30.92
C SER A 400 19.29 20.68 -30.28
N SER A 401 20.07 19.89 -31.03
CA SER A 401 21.49 19.78 -30.76
C SER A 401 22.02 21.15 -30.39
N ARG A 402 22.64 21.22 -29.22
CA ARG A 402 23.41 22.35 -28.68
C ARG A 402 24.68 22.59 -29.52
N SER A 403 24.60 22.40 -30.83
CA SER A 403 25.67 22.46 -31.81
C SER A 403 25.20 23.34 -32.96
N GLY A 404 25.99 24.36 -33.26
CA GLY A 404 25.91 25.06 -34.54
C GLY A 404 26.23 24.09 -35.67
N ILE A 405 25.25 23.29 -36.08
CA ILE A 405 25.28 22.54 -37.33
C ILE A 405 24.76 23.50 -38.39
N THR A 406 25.69 24.11 -39.12
CA THR A 406 25.43 24.85 -40.34
C THR A 406 24.71 23.92 -41.33
N LYS A 407 23.53 24.33 -41.80
CA LYS A 407 22.81 23.65 -42.89
C LYS A 407 23.72 23.58 -44.12
N THR A 408 24.19 22.39 -44.48
CA THR A 408 24.72 22.13 -45.82
C THR A 408 23.81 21.14 -46.54
N ASN A 409 23.11 21.66 -47.56
CA ASN A 409 22.56 20.96 -48.71
C ASN A 409 21.62 19.77 -48.48
N GLY A 410 20.35 20.07 -48.18
CA GLY A 410 19.19 19.51 -48.89
C GLY A 410 18.91 18.00 -48.86
N LYS A 411 19.65 17.20 -48.09
CA LYS A 411 19.33 15.78 -47.86
C LYS A 411 18.55 15.64 -46.57
N TYR A 412 17.46 14.85 -46.62
CA TYR A 412 16.75 14.39 -45.42
C TYR A 412 17.80 13.84 -44.45
N GLY A 413 17.81 14.38 -43.23
CA GLY A 413 18.82 14.07 -42.23
C GLY A 413 18.90 12.57 -42.02
N GLU A 414 20.09 12.02 -42.26
CA GLU A 414 20.47 10.70 -41.80
C GLU A 414 20.13 10.63 -40.30
N LEU A 415 19.30 9.66 -39.92
CA LEU A 415 19.01 9.40 -38.51
C LEU A 415 20.36 9.17 -37.83
N ASP A 416 20.75 10.08 -36.94
CA ASP A 416 21.96 9.92 -36.18
C ASP A 416 21.74 8.77 -35.17
N PHE A 417 22.07 7.57 -35.62
CA PHE A 417 22.00 6.37 -34.81
C PHE A 417 22.99 6.44 -33.65
N SER A 418 23.87 7.44 -33.51
CA SER A 418 24.73 7.57 -32.33
C SER A 418 23.93 7.74 -31.02
N ASP A 419 22.71 8.27 -31.10
CA ASP A 419 21.76 8.30 -29.98
C ASP A 419 21.20 6.90 -29.63
N LEU A 420 21.03 6.03 -30.63
CA LEU A 420 20.62 4.61 -30.46
C LEU A 420 21.81 3.70 -30.10
N ALA A 421 23.00 4.01 -30.61
CA ALA A 421 24.25 3.29 -30.44
C ALA A 421 24.77 3.39 -29.01
N ARG A 422 24.44 4.46 -28.26
CA ARG A 422 24.66 4.48 -26.81
C ARG A 422 23.96 3.34 -26.07
N GLY A 423 22.88 2.77 -26.61
CA GLY A 423 22.23 1.59 -26.06
C GLY A 423 22.78 0.26 -26.60
N VAL A 424 23.23 0.25 -27.86
CA VAL A 424 23.59 -0.98 -28.61
C VAL A 424 25.09 -1.28 -28.62
N GLU A 425 25.98 -0.28 -28.73
CA GLU A 425 27.46 -0.47 -28.66
C GLU A 425 27.94 -0.96 -27.28
N ILE A 426 27.07 -0.92 -26.28
CA ILE A 426 27.38 -1.37 -24.92
C ILE A 426 27.30 -2.90 -24.78
N TRP A 427 26.64 -3.60 -25.71
CA TRP A 427 26.58 -5.07 -25.70
C TRP A 427 27.76 -5.76 -26.39
N ASP A 428 28.58 -5.02 -27.16
CA ASP A 428 29.68 -5.60 -27.95
C ASP A 428 31.06 -5.51 -27.25
N ASN A 429 31.10 -5.12 -25.97
CA ASN A 429 32.30 -5.25 -25.16
C ASN A 429 32.20 -6.51 -24.31
N GLY A 430 32.67 -7.62 -24.87
CA GLY A 430 32.62 -8.94 -24.28
C GLY A 430 33.25 -9.05 -22.89
N GLU A 431 32.48 -9.64 -21.98
CA GLU A 431 32.87 -10.70 -21.04
C GLU A 431 31.73 -11.72 -20.95
#